data_AF-R2RBE1-F1
#
_entry.id   AF-R2RBE1-F1
#
_cell.length_a   1.000
_cell.length_b   1.000
_cell.length_c   1.000
_cell.angle_alpha   90.00
_cell.angle_beta   90.00
_cell.angle_gamma   90.00
#
_symmetry.space_group_name_H-M   'P 1'
#
loop_
_entity.id
_entity.type
_entity.pdbx_description
1 polymer ?
#
loop_
_entity_poly.entity_id
_entity_poly.type
_entity_poly.pdbx_seq_one_letter_code
_entity_poly.pdbx_strand_id
1 'polypeptide(L)'
;MNSRGGVLLSVLLAIFLFSFLLLNLLTSYYQTADLVSRTEQLYQAKIAKELFLADYPNLNKSKGTWIFNKGELIYEKEPEQLKIIVKIKKKTYQFYEKNSTSSSSD
;
A
#
# COMPACT_ATOMS: atom_id res chain seq x y z
N MET A 1 20.18 54.22 18.73
CA MET A 1 19.36 53.23 17.99
C MET A 1 20.22 52.00 17.71
N ASN A 2 19.98 50.90 18.41
CA ASN A 2 20.87 49.73 18.46
C ASN A 2 20.66 48.83 17.23
N SER A 3 21.17 49.24 16.07
CA SER A 3 20.96 48.59 14.76
C SER A 3 21.38 47.11 14.72
N ARG A 4 22.33 46.72 15.58
CA ARG A 4 22.84 45.34 15.67
C ARG A 4 21.81 44.34 16.20
N GLY A 5 20.90 44.76 17.10
CA GLY A 5 19.88 43.89 17.68
C GLY A 5 18.75 43.54 16.71
N GLY A 6 18.34 44.48 15.87
CA GLY A 6 17.31 44.25 14.84
C GLY A 6 17.80 43.33 13.72
N VAL A 7 19.08 43.45 13.34
CA VAL A 7 19.71 42.55 12.35
C VAL A 7 19.81 41.12 12.90
N LEU A 8 20.26 40.96 14.14
CA LEU A 8 20.32 39.64 14.80
C LEU A 8 18.93 38.97 14.89
N LEU A 9 17.90 39.72 15.27
CA LEU A 9 16.53 39.20 15.36
C LEU A 9 15.99 38.79 13.99
N SER A 10 16.25 39.59 12.95
CA SER A 10 15.83 39.28 11.58
C SER A 10 16.52 38.05 11.02
N VAL A 11 17.83 37.90 11.25
CA VAL A 11 18.59 36.72 10.84
C VAL A 11 18.11 35.47 11.59
N LEU A 12 17.88 35.57 12.90
CA LEU A 12 17.37 34.45 13.70
C LEU A 12 15.97 34.03 13.24
N LEU A 13 15.09 35.00 12.96
CA LEU A 13 13.77 34.75 12.41
C LEU A 13 13.86 34.07 11.03
N ALA A 14 14.76 34.53 10.16
CA ALA A 14 14.96 33.92 8.85
C ALA A 14 15.44 32.47 8.97
N ILE A 15 16.39 32.18 9.86
CA ILE A 15 16.88 30.82 10.13
C ILE A 15 15.75 29.93 10.67
N PHE A 16 14.93 30.45 11.60
CA PHE A 16 13.80 29.72 12.14
C PHE A 16 12.77 29.37 11.06
N LEU A 17 12.38 30.35 10.24
CA LEU A 17 11.43 30.16 9.14
C LEU A 17 11.97 29.17 8.12
N PHE A 18 13.25 29.25 7.78
CA PHE A 18 13.88 28.34 6.82
C PHE A 18 13.94 26.91 7.36
N SER A 19 14.26 26.75 8.65
CA SER A 19 14.26 25.46 9.33
C SER A 19 12.86 24.85 9.38
N PHE A 20 11.85 25.68 9.65
CA PHE A 20 10.45 25.27 9.63
C PHE A 20 9.99 24.83 8.24
N LEU A 21 10.35 25.60 7.20
CA LEU A 21 10.06 25.25 5.80
C LEU A 21 10.71 23.92 5.40
N LEU A 22 11.98 23.72 5.74
CA LEU A 22 12.71 22.47 5.49
C LEU A 22 12.06 21.28 6.20
N LEU A 23 11.65 21.44 7.46
CA LEU A 23 11.00 20.38 8.22
C LEU A 23 9.66 19.95 7.59
N ASN A 24 8.85 20.93 7.17
CA ASN A 24 7.58 20.65 6.48
C ASN A 24 7.81 19.93 5.15
N LEU A 25 8.73 20.44 4.33
CA LEU A 25 9.05 19.83 3.03
C LEU A 25 9.51 18.39 3.18
N LEU A 26 10.41 18.12 4.14
CA LEU A 26 10.93 16.80 4.40
C LEU A 26 9.83 15.85 4.87
N THR A 27 8.96 16.32 5.76
CA THR A 27 7.83 15.53 6.27
C THR A 27 6.86 15.17 5.16
N SER A 28 6.48 16.14 4.32
CA SER A 28 5.60 15.91 3.17
C SER A 28 6.21 14.99 2.13
N TYR A 29 7.53 15.09 1.89
CA TYR A 29 8.24 14.19 0.99
C TYR A 29 8.19 12.74 1.48
N TYR A 30 8.53 12.48 2.75
CA TYR A 30 8.49 11.13 3.31
C TYR A 30 7.08 10.54 3.31
N GLN A 31 6.07 11.36 3.63
CA GLN A 31 4.67 10.95 3.55
C GLN A 31 4.27 10.57 2.12
N THR A 32 4.63 11.39 1.14
CA THR A 32 4.29 11.14 -0.27
C THR A 32 4.99 9.88 -0.78
N ALA A 33 6.28 9.71 -0.48
CA ALA A 33 7.03 8.52 -0.87
C ALA A 33 6.46 7.23 -0.26
N ASP A 34 6.05 7.26 1.01
CA ASP A 34 5.39 6.13 1.67
C ASP A 34 4.02 5.84 1.02
N LEU A 35 3.22 6.87 0.72
CA LEU A 35 1.94 6.71 0.04
C LEU A 35 2.11 6.07 -1.35
N VAL A 36 3.09 6.53 -2.13
CA VAL A 36 3.40 5.97 -3.46
C VAL A 36 3.76 4.49 -3.34
N SER A 37 4.68 4.15 -2.42
CA SER A 37 5.09 2.75 -2.20
C SER A 37 3.92 1.87 -1.74
N ARG A 38 3.05 2.36 -0.85
CA ARG A 38 1.87 1.61 -0.39
C ARG A 38 0.86 1.39 -1.51
N THR A 39 0.70 2.39 -2.37
CA THR A 39 -0.19 2.34 -3.52
C THR A 39 0.31 1.32 -4.54
N GLU A 40 1.60 1.38 -4.88
CA GLU A 40 2.24 0.41 -5.76
C GLU A 40 2.06 -1.03 -5.23
N GLN A 41 2.32 -1.26 -3.94
CA GLN A 41 2.18 -2.57 -3.32
C GLN A 41 0.72 -3.07 -3.31
N LEU A 42 -0.25 -2.19 -3.10
CA LEU A 42 -1.68 -2.53 -3.17
C LEU A 42 -2.06 -2.98 -4.60
N TYR A 43 -1.59 -2.26 -5.62
CA TYR A 43 -1.85 -2.63 -7.01
C TYR A 43 -1.16 -3.95 -7.39
N GLN A 44 0.08 -4.16 -6.96
CA GLN A 44 0.77 -5.45 -7.13
C GLN A 44 -0.02 -6.60 -6.49
N ALA A 45 -0.56 -6.39 -5.29
CA ALA A 45 -1.39 -7.39 -4.61
C ALA A 45 -2.70 -7.67 -5.36
N LYS A 46 -3.37 -6.64 -5.88
CA LYS A 46 -4.56 -6.81 -6.73
C LYS A 46 -4.24 -7.59 -8.00
N ILE A 47 -3.17 -7.25 -8.71
CA ILE A 47 -2.76 -7.96 -9.93
C ILE A 47 -2.47 -9.43 -9.64
N ALA A 48 -1.74 -9.72 -8.55
CA ALA A 48 -1.46 -11.09 -8.14
C ALA A 48 -2.74 -11.89 -7.86
N LYS A 49 -3.74 -11.27 -7.21
CA LYS A 49 -5.06 -11.86 -6.99
C LYS A 49 -5.75 -12.18 -8.33
N GLU A 50 -5.86 -11.21 -9.24
CA GLU A 50 -6.54 -11.43 -10.52
C GLU A 50 -5.84 -12.50 -11.37
N LEU A 51 -4.51 -12.50 -11.40
CA LEU A 51 -3.73 -13.50 -12.13
C LEU A 51 -3.95 -14.91 -11.54
N PHE A 52 -3.95 -15.03 -10.22
CA PHE A 52 -4.25 -16.30 -9.54
C PHE A 52 -5.66 -16.80 -9.85
N LEU A 53 -6.67 -15.93 -9.86
CA LEU A 53 -8.05 -16.32 -10.19
C LEU A 53 -8.20 -16.75 -11.66
N ALA A 54 -7.47 -16.10 -12.57
CA ALA A 54 -7.45 -16.45 -13.98
C ALA A 54 -6.78 -17.81 -14.24
N ASP A 55 -5.65 -18.08 -13.58
CA ASP A 55 -4.88 -19.32 -13.74
C ASP A 55 -5.53 -20.52 -13.05
N TYR A 56 -6.28 -20.27 -11.96
CA TYR A 56 -6.90 -21.31 -11.14
C TYR A 56 -8.41 -21.07 -10.98
N PRO A 57 -9.20 -21.12 -12.06
CA PRO A 57 -10.64 -20.85 -12.03
C PRO A 57 -11.39 -21.87 -11.15
N ASN A 58 -10.88 -23.10 -11.06
CA ASN A 58 -11.42 -24.15 -10.21
C ASN A 58 -10.35 -24.62 -9.22
N LEU A 59 -10.48 -24.18 -7.98
CA LEU A 59 -9.58 -24.58 -6.90
C LEU A 59 -9.97 -25.98 -6.38
N ASN A 60 -9.08 -26.96 -6.51
CA ASN A 60 -9.37 -28.34 -6.04
C ASN A 60 -9.20 -28.52 -4.53
N LYS A 61 -8.46 -27.61 -3.88
CA LYS A 61 -8.17 -27.67 -2.44
C LYS A 61 -8.95 -26.56 -1.72
N SER A 62 -9.25 -26.79 -0.45
CA SER A 62 -9.88 -25.78 0.42
C SER A 62 -8.91 -24.69 0.84
N LYS A 63 -7.60 -24.94 0.82
CA LYS A 63 -6.57 -23.94 1.09
C LYS A 63 -5.30 -24.23 0.30
N GLY A 64 -4.50 -23.20 0.07
CA GLY A 64 -3.21 -23.37 -0.56
C GLY A 64 -2.40 -22.08 -0.62
N THR A 65 -1.18 -22.21 -1.10
CA THR A 65 -0.26 -21.10 -1.32
C THR A 65 0.20 -21.11 -2.77
N TRP A 66 0.17 -19.94 -3.39
CA TRP A 66 0.71 -19.67 -4.70
C TRP A 66 1.85 -18.66 -4.58
N ILE A 67 3.03 -19.01 -5.07
CA ILE A 67 4.24 -18.19 -4.94
C ILE A 67 4.46 -17.47 -6.26
N PHE A 68 4.77 -16.17 -6.19
CA PHE A 68 5.08 -15.34 -7.36
C PHE A 68 6.34 -14.50 -7.10
N ASN A 69 6.85 -13.85 -8.15
CA ASN A 69 8.12 -13.12 -8.14
C ASN A 69 8.22 -11.99 -7.09
N LYS A 70 7.09 -11.47 -6.59
CA LYS A 70 7.05 -10.36 -5.62
C LYS A 70 6.55 -10.79 -4.24
N GLY A 71 6.12 -12.05 -4.05
CA GLY A 71 5.55 -12.49 -2.78
C GLY A 71 4.81 -13.82 -2.85
N GLU A 72 3.90 -14.02 -1.91
CA GLU A 72 3.04 -15.20 -1.86
C GLU A 72 1.57 -14.80 -1.70
N LEU A 73 0.69 -15.63 -2.26
CA LEU A 73 -0.74 -15.55 -2.13
C LEU A 73 -1.21 -16.81 -1.41
N ILE A 74 -1.93 -16.66 -0.32
CA ILE A 74 -2.53 -17.75 0.44
C ILE A 74 -4.03 -17.64 0.24
N TYR A 75 -4.70 -18.73 -0.13
CA TYR A 75 -6.15 -18.76 -0.27
C TYR A 75 -6.77 -19.76 0.70
N GLU A 76 -8.01 -19.46 1.09
CA GLU A 76 -8.86 -20.31 1.90
C GLU A 76 -10.30 -20.20 1.39
N LYS A 77 -10.88 -21.34 1.03
CA LYS A 77 -12.29 -21.47 0.66
C LYS A 77 -13.12 -21.44 1.93
N GLU A 78 -13.86 -20.36 2.13
CA GLU A 78 -14.91 -20.27 3.11
C GLU A 78 -16.27 -20.64 2.45
N PRO A 79 -17.32 -20.95 3.22
CA PRO A 79 -18.60 -21.40 2.67
C PRO A 79 -19.24 -20.45 1.65
N GLU A 80 -19.11 -19.14 1.85
CA GLU A 80 -19.78 -18.12 1.02
C GLU A 80 -18.81 -17.32 0.13
N GLN A 81 -17.51 -17.41 0.40
CA GLN A 81 -16.49 -16.59 -0.23
C GLN A 81 -15.13 -17.26 -0.27
N LEU A 82 -14.30 -16.85 -1.22
CA LEU A 82 -12.89 -17.18 -1.28
C LEU A 82 -12.10 -16.07 -0.62
N LYS A 83 -11.44 -16.38 0.49
CA LYS A 83 -10.51 -15.48 1.16
C LYS A 83 -9.14 -15.61 0.54
N ILE A 84 -8.56 -14.47 0.16
CA ILE A 84 -7.24 -14.39 -0.47
C ILE A 84 -6.37 -13.42 0.34
N ILE A 85 -5.20 -13.89 0.75
CA ILE A 85 -4.21 -13.14 1.52
C ILE A 85 -2.95 -13.02 0.69
N VAL A 86 -2.61 -11.82 0.25
CA VAL A 86 -1.40 -11.55 -0.53
C VAL A 86 -0.36 -10.90 0.37
N LYS A 87 0.82 -11.51 0.50
CA LYS A 87 1.95 -10.97 1.25
C LYS A 87 3.02 -10.49 0.29
N ILE A 88 3.32 -9.18 0.35
CA ILE A 88 4.38 -8.53 -0.42
C ILE A 88 5.28 -7.78 0.56
N LYS A 89 6.56 -8.14 0.61
CA LYS A 89 7.54 -7.56 1.55
C LYS A 89 7.04 -7.67 3.00
N LYS A 90 6.76 -6.53 3.66
CA LYS A 90 6.28 -6.43 5.06
C LYS A 90 4.79 -6.08 5.14
N LYS A 91 4.05 -6.15 4.04
CA LYS A 91 2.63 -5.82 3.97
C LYS A 91 1.81 -7.05 3.58
N THR A 92 0.63 -7.13 4.18
CA THR A 92 -0.35 -8.17 3.93
C THR A 92 -1.63 -7.49 3.48
N TYR A 93 -2.19 -7.95 2.37
CA TYR A 93 -3.43 -7.49 1.80
C TYR A 93 -4.44 -8.64 1.81
N GLN A 94 -5.69 -8.34 2.18
CA GLN A 94 -6.76 -9.32 2.24
C GLN A 94 -7.84 -8.94 1.22
N PHE A 95 -8.30 -9.93 0.47
CA PHE A 95 -9.36 -9.83 -0.51
C PHE A 95 -10.37 -10.94 -0.28
N TYR A 96 -11.63 -10.66 -0.59
CA TYR A 96 -12.74 -11.60 -0.48
C TYR A 96 -13.48 -11.61 -1.80
N GLU A 97 -13.55 -12.76 -2.43
CA GLU A 97 -14.30 -12.96 -3.67
C GLU A 97 -15.52 -13.80 -3.38
N LYS A 98 -16.70 -13.39 -3.88
CA LYS A 98 -17.89 -14.23 -3.77
C LYS A 98 -17.71 -15.46 -4.66
N ASN A 99 -18.13 -16.64 -4.18
CA ASN A 99 -18.22 -17.82 -5.04
C ASN A 99 -19.23 -17.51 -6.15
N SER A 100 -18.77 -17.26 -7.36
CA SER A 100 -19.61 -17.05 -8.54
C SER A 100 -20.20 -18.38 -9.01
N THR A 101 -21.10 -18.94 -8.20
CA THR A 101 -22.05 -19.96 -8.63
C THR A 101 -23.46 -19.39 -8.49
N SER A 102 -23.75 -18.36 -9.26
CA SER A 102 -25.11 -18.00 -9.66
C SER A 102 -25.09 -17.13 -10.93
N SER A 103 -25.82 -17.60 -11.95
CA SER A 103 -26.18 -16.97 -13.24
C SER A 103 -25.12 -16.91 -14.37
N SER A 104 -24.84 -18.06 -14.98
CA SER A 104 -25.00 -18.16 -16.45
C SER A 104 -26.35 -18.80 -16.71
N SER A 105 -27.36 -17.98 -16.93
CA SER A 105 -28.61 -18.30 -17.61
C SER A 105 -29.23 -16.97 -17.97
N ASP A 106 -28.95 -16.51 -19.19
CA ASP A 106 -29.84 -15.78 -20.09
C ASP A 106 -29.28 -15.90 -21.51
#